data_AF-A0A1D6K4H7-F1
#
_entry.id   AF-A0A1D6K4H7-F1
#
_cell.length_a   1.000
_cell.length_b   1.000
_cell.length_c   1.000
_cell.angle_alpha   90.00
_cell.angle_beta   90.00
_cell.angle_gamma   90.00
#
_symmetry.space_group_name_H-M   'P 1'
#
loop_
_entity.id
_entity.type
_entity.pdbx_description
1 polymer ?
#
loop_
_entity_poly.entity_id
_entity_poly.type
_entity_poly.pdbx_seq_one_letter_code
_entity_poly.pdbx_strand_id
1 'polypeptide(L)'
;MVHVSFYRNYGKTFKKPRRPYEKERLDAELKLVGEYGLRCKRELCRVQYALSRIRNAARELLTLDEKNPAVSLRRRLQTIVFKNGMAKSIHHACAHQAAPH
;
A
#
# COMPACT_ATOMS: atom_id res chain seq x y z
N MET A 1 32.08 -8.03 -28.28
CA MET A 1 30.81 -8.44 -27.63
C MET A 1 29.93 -7.19 -27.50
N VAL A 2 28.74 -7.19 -28.10
CA VAL A 2 27.85 -6.01 -28.11
C VAL A 2 27.16 -5.89 -26.76
N HIS A 3 27.25 -4.73 -26.10
CA HIS A 3 26.59 -4.49 -24.82
C HIS A 3 25.10 -4.23 -25.07
N VAL A 4 24.24 -5.23 -24.82
CA VAL A 4 22.79 -5.05 -24.92
C VAL A 4 22.31 -4.37 -23.63
N SER A 5 21.87 -3.13 -23.73
CA SER A 5 21.25 -2.42 -22.61
C SER A 5 19.82 -2.93 -22.40
N PHE A 6 19.56 -3.59 -21.27
CA PHE A 6 18.20 -3.97 -20.87
C PHE A 6 17.46 -2.75 -20.30
N TYR A 7 16.67 -2.07 -21.12
CA TYR A 7 15.82 -0.95 -20.70
C TYR A 7 14.49 -1.37 -20.04
N ARG A 8 14.26 -2.66 -19.81
CA ARG A 8 13.04 -3.14 -19.14
C ARG A 8 13.17 -3.01 -17.63
N ASN A 9 12.32 -2.19 -17.03
CA ASN A 9 12.26 -2.01 -15.58
C ASN A 9 11.56 -3.20 -14.92
N TYR A 10 12.24 -3.85 -13.98
CA TYR A 10 11.67 -4.90 -13.12
C TYR A 10 11.49 -4.36 -11.70
N GLY A 11 10.26 -4.35 -11.19
CA GLY A 11 9.92 -3.83 -9.87
C GLY A 11 9.54 -4.93 -8.88
N LYS A 12 9.91 -4.75 -7.61
CA LYS A 12 9.44 -5.62 -6.52
C LYS A 12 8.00 -5.29 -6.17
N THR A 13 7.15 -6.31 -6.13
CA THR A 13 5.71 -6.18 -5.80
C THR A 13 5.38 -6.54 -4.36
N PHE A 14 6.36 -7.00 -3.58
CA PHE A 14 6.17 -7.43 -2.19
C PHE A 14 7.39 -7.07 -1.35
N LYS A 15 7.18 -6.90 -0.05
CA LYS A 15 8.23 -6.70 0.94
C LYS A 15 8.16 -7.82 1.97
N LYS A 16 9.31 -8.40 2.33
CA LYS A 16 9.38 -9.41 3.39
C LYS A 16 9.32 -8.73 4.76
N PRO A 17 8.67 -9.37 5.76
CA PRO A 17 8.68 -8.90 7.14
C PRO A 17 10.12 -8.88 7.68
N ARG A 18 10.40 -7.97 8.61
CA ARG A 18 11.74 -7.89 9.26
C ARG A 18 12.03 -9.12 10.12
N ARG A 19 11.01 -9.63 10.81
CA ARG A 19 11.09 -10.83 11.67
C ARG A 19 10.25 -11.94 11.05
N PRO A 20 10.87 -12.99 10.49
CA PRO A 20 10.13 -14.07 9.85
C PRO A 20 9.24 -14.85 10.83
N TYR A 21 9.71 -15.07 12.06
CA TYR A 21 9.11 -15.98 13.05
C TYR A 21 8.42 -15.24 14.20
N GLU A 22 7.43 -14.42 13.88
CA GLU A 22 6.62 -13.69 14.86
C GLU A 22 5.23 -14.33 14.92
N LYS A 23 4.90 -15.00 16.04
CA LYS A 23 3.69 -15.83 16.17
C LYS A 23 2.42 -15.02 15.90
N GLU A 24 2.29 -13.85 16.52
CA GLU A 24 1.11 -12.98 16.37
C GLU A 24 0.85 -12.59 14.91
N ARG A 25 1.91 -12.21 14.19
CA ARG A 25 1.81 -11.89 12.76
C ARG A 25 1.42 -13.13 11.94
N LEU A 26 2.02 -14.28 12.23
CA LEU A 26 1.72 -15.52 11.50
C LEU A 26 0.26 -15.94 11.71
N ASP A 27 -0.26 -15.87 12.93
CA ASP A 27 -1.65 -16.24 13.25
C ASP A 27 -2.64 -15.27 12.59
N ALA A 28 -2.36 -13.97 12.61
CA ALA A 28 -3.17 -12.97 11.91
C ALA A 28 -3.14 -13.15 10.38
N GLU A 29 -1.98 -13.43 9.80
CA GLU A 29 -1.85 -13.72 8.36
C GLU A 29 -2.60 -14.99 7.99
N LEU A 30 -2.59 -16.02 8.83
CA LEU A 30 -3.25 -17.30 8.58
C LEU A 30 -4.77 -17.15 8.67
N LYS A 31 -5.27 -16.37 9.62
CA LYS A 31 -6.68 -15.99 9.70
C LYS A 31 -7.16 -15.27 8.43
N LEU A 32 -6.42 -14.26 7.97
CA LEU A 32 -6.76 -13.53 6.72
C LEU A 32 -6.69 -14.44 5.49
N VAL A 33 -5.68 -15.31 5.40
CA VAL A 33 -5.57 -16.29 4.31
C VAL A 33 -6.77 -17.24 4.31
N GLY A 34 -7.26 -17.67 5.47
CA GLY A 34 -8.45 -18.49 5.62
C GLY A 34 -9.75 -17.77 5.24
N GLU A 35 -9.94 -16.52 5.71
CA GLU A 35 -11.13 -15.72 5.44
C GLU A 35 -11.28 -15.36 3.95
N TYR A 36 -10.17 -15.08 3.27
CA TYR A 36 -10.17 -14.66 1.85
C TYR A 36 -9.80 -15.78 0.86
N GLY A 37 -9.52 -17.00 1.33
CA GLY A 37 -9.18 -18.15 0.47
C GLY A 37 -7.89 -17.97 -0.34
N LEU A 38 -6.88 -17.30 0.21
CA LEU A 38 -5.62 -17.03 -0.48
C LEU A 38 -4.76 -18.30 -0.57
N ARG A 39 -4.06 -18.51 -1.70
CA ARG A 39 -3.24 -19.73 -1.88
C ARG A 39 -1.91 -19.64 -1.17
N CYS A 40 -1.35 -18.42 -1.10
CA CYS A 40 0.01 -18.18 -0.64
C CYS A 40 0.11 -16.89 0.17
N LYS A 41 0.92 -16.90 1.24
CA LYS A 41 1.25 -15.68 2.03
C LYS A 41 1.81 -14.53 1.18
N ARG A 42 2.43 -14.86 0.05
CA ARG A 42 2.95 -13.87 -0.91
C ARG A 42 1.85 -12.96 -1.49
N GLU A 43 0.63 -13.46 -1.64
CA GLU A 43 -0.52 -12.67 -2.10
C GLU A 43 -0.87 -11.61 -1.08
N LEU A 44 -0.96 -12.01 0.19
CA LEU A 44 -1.18 -11.10 1.31
C LEU A 44 -0.06 -10.05 1.40
N CYS A 45 1.21 -10.44 1.28
CA CYS A 45 2.33 -9.49 1.30
C CYS A 45 2.32 -8.50 0.12
N ARG A 46 1.77 -8.87 -1.04
CA ARG A 46 1.60 -7.94 -2.18
C ARG A 46 0.52 -6.90 -1.88
N VAL A 47 -0.60 -7.35 -1.32
CA VAL A 47 -1.70 -6.46 -0.92
C VAL A 47 -1.24 -5.51 0.19
N GLN A 48 -0.59 -6.02 1.23
CA GLN A 48 0.00 -5.19 2.30
C GLN A 48 1.00 -4.17 1.73
N TYR A 49 1.83 -4.58 0.77
CA TYR A 49 2.77 -3.67 0.12
C TYR A 49 2.05 -2.56 -0.67
N ALA A 50 1.00 -2.90 -1.44
CA ALA A 50 0.19 -1.92 -2.15
C ALA A 50 -0.50 -0.94 -1.19
N LEU A 51 -1.08 -1.44 -0.10
CA LEU A 51 -1.68 -0.61 0.95
C LEU A 51 -0.64 0.31 1.61
N SER A 52 0.55 -0.19 1.90
CA SER A 52 1.63 0.62 2.47
C SER A 52 2.07 1.74 1.53
N ARG A 53 2.12 1.49 0.20
CA ARG A 53 2.42 2.55 -0.78
C ARG A 53 1.36 3.65 -0.78
N ILE A 54 0.09 3.27 -0.78
CA ILE A 54 -1.04 4.22 -0.70
C ILE A 54 -0.99 5.02 0.60
N ARG A 55 -0.72 4.36 1.74
CA ARG A 55 -0.59 4.99 3.06
C ARG A 55 0.55 6.00 3.12
N ASN A 56 1.72 5.64 2.59
CA ASN A 56 2.87 6.55 2.57
C ASN A 56 2.60 7.78 1.70
N ALA A 57 2.03 7.58 0.50
CA ALA A 57 1.63 8.69 -0.37
C ALA A 57 0.60 9.60 0.33
N ALA A 58 -0.39 9.03 1.02
CA ALA A 58 -1.36 9.80 1.78
C ALA A 58 -0.72 10.60 2.93
N ARG A 59 0.23 10.02 3.67
CA ARG A 59 0.96 10.69 4.75
C ARG A 59 1.78 11.88 4.23
N GLU A 60 2.52 11.70 3.15
CA GLU A 60 3.28 12.77 2.51
C GLU A 60 2.36 13.92 2.07
N LEU A 61 1.20 13.59 1.51
CA LEU A 61 0.23 14.59 1.07
C LEU A 61 -0.50 15.32 2.22
N LEU A 62 -0.55 14.74 3.42
CA LEU A 62 -1.13 15.39 4.61
C LEU A 62 -0.16 16.35 5.29
N THR A 63 1.14 16.13 5.14
CA THR A 63 2.18 17.00 5.72
C THR A 63 2.47 18.25 4.89
N LEU A 64 2.08 18.26 3.60
CA LEU A 64 2.35 19.37 2.70
C LEU A 64 1.30 20.47 2.85
N ASP A 65 1.78 21.72 2.89
CA ASP A 65 0.93 22.92 2.93
C ASP A 65 0.07 23.05 1.66
N GLU A 66 -1.14 23.62 1.82
CA GLU A 66 -2.18 23.67 0.78
C GLU A 66 -1.78 24.44 -0.49
N LYS A 67 -0.70 25.23 -0.43
CA LYS A 67 -0.22 26.04 -1.56
C LYS A 67 0.72 25.29 -2.51
N ASN A 68 1.12 24.06 -2.17
CA ASN A 68 2.02 23.28 -3.00
C ASN A 68 1.28 22.64 -4.19
N PRO A 69 1.92 22.54 -5.38
CA PRO A 69 1.34 21.87 -6.55
C PRO A 69 1.01 20.39 -6.29
N ALA A 70 1.63 19.79 -5.26
CA ALA A 70 1.36 18.44 -4.77
C ALA A 70 -0.09 18.21 -4.31
N VAL A 71 -0.85 19.27 -4.00
CA VAL A 71 -2.28 19.15 -3.65
C VAL A 71 -3.11 18.55 -4.80
N SER A 72 -2.69 18.75 -6.06
CA SER A 72 -3.31 18.09 -7.22
C SER A 72 -3.29 16.55 -7.11
N LEU A 73 -2.20 15.98 -6.57
CA LEU A 73 -2.05 14.55 -6.36
C LEU A 73 -2.93 14.03 -5.21
N ARG A 74 -3.21 14.85 -4.20
CA ARG A 74 -4.14 14.53 -3.11
C ARG A 74 -5.54 14.21 -3.64
N ARG A 75 -6.07 15.04 -4.53
CA ARG A 75 -7.39 14.79 -5.17
C ARG A 75 -7.37 13.48 -5.95
N ARG A 76 -6.31 13.25 -6.74
CA ARG A 76 -6.16 12.01 -7.51
C ARG A 76 -6.13 10.78 -6.62
N LEU A 77 -5.40 10.83 -5.51
CA LEU A 77 -5.32 9.71 -4.57
C LEU A 77 -6.69 9.43 -3.92
N GLN A 78 -7.40 10.45 -3.47
CA GLN A 78 -8.76 10.30 -2.93
C GLN A 78 -9.70 9.66 -3.94
N THR A 79 -9.65 10.10 -5.21
CA THR A 79 -10.46 9.50 -6.28
C THR A 79 -10.10 8.05 -6.52
N ILE A 80 -8.82 7.68 -6.54
CA ILE A 80 -8.38 6.29 -6.74
C ILE A 80 -8.86 5.40 -5.58
N VAL A 81 -8.68 5.85 -4.34
CA VAL A 81 -9.08 5.10 -3.13
C VAL A 81 -10.60 4.93 -3.08
N PHE A 82 -11.36 5.97 -3.42
CA PHE A 82 -12.82 5.92 -3.47
C PHE A 82 -13.33 5.02 -4.62
N LYS A 83 -12.78 5.16 -5.83
CA LYS A 83 -13.15 4.32 -6.99
C LYS A 83 -12.83 2.84 -6.79
N ASN A 84 -11.77 2.53 -6.06
CA ASN A 84 -11.41 1.16 -5.70
C ASN A 84 -12.20 0.62 -4.49
N GLY A 85 -13.20 1.37 -3.98
CA GLY A 85 -14.04 0.94 -2.85
C GLY A 85 -13.32 0.85 -1.51
N MET A 86 -12.10 1.40 -1.41
CA MET A 86 -11.27 1.30 -0.20
C MET A 86 -11.69 2.28 0.92
N ALA A 87 -12.53 3.27 0.60
CA ALA A 87 -13.03 4.24 1.57
C ALA A 87 -14.52 4.52 1.35
N LYS A 88 -15.24 4.79 2.45
CA LYS A 88 -16.69 5.09 2.45
C LYS A 88 -17.03 6.42 1.77
N SER A 89 -16.10 7.36 1.73
CA SER A 89 -16.25 8.66 1.06
C SER A 89 -14.89 9.20 0.62
N ILE A 90 -14.92 10.17 -0.30
CA ILE A 90 -13.72 10.90 -0.77
C ILE A 90 -12.99 11.57 0.39
N HIS A 91 -13.71 12.13 1.37
CA HIS A 91 -13.14 12.74 2.57
C HIS A 91 -12.54 11.69 3.53
N HIS A 92 -13.19 10.53 3.68
CA HIS A 92 -12.67 9.42 4.49
C HIS A 92 -11.42 8.78 3.90
N ALA A 93 -11.22 8.85 2.57
CA ALA A 93 -10.08 8.25 1.88
C ALA A 93 -8.72 8.78 2.37
N CYS A 94 -8.66 10.00 2.91
CA CYS A 94 -7.45 10.55 3.53
C CYS A 94 -7.45 10.47 5.07
N ALA A 95 -8.62 10.42 5.71
CA ALA A 95 -8.74 10.70 7.15
C ALA A 95 -8.36 9.54 8.09
N HIS A 96 -8.26 8.30 7.60
CA HIS A 96 -8.23 7.12 8.50
C HIS A 96 -6.85 6.61 8.94
N GLN A 97 -5.79 7.43 8.85
CA GLN A 97 -4.41 6.95 9.07
C GLN A 97 -3.60 7.78 10.08
N ALA A 98 -4.21 8.11 11.22
CA ALA A 98 -3.52 8.68 12.38
C ALA A 98 -3.36 7.69 13.56
N ALA A 99 -3.53 6.38 13.36
CA ALA A 99 -3.25 5.38 14.40
C ALA A 99 -1.87 4.72 14.17
N PRO A 100 -0.88 5.01 15.03
CA PRO A 100 0.24 4.13 15.31
C PRO A 100 -0.15 3.17 16.44
N HIS A 101 -0.16 1.87 16.14
CA HIS A 101 0.17 0.82 17.10
C HIS A 101 1.13 -0.13 16.39
#